data_AF-A0A2E0BLJ7-F1
#
_entry.id   AF-A0A2E0BLJ7-F1
#
_cell.length_a   1.000
_cell.length_b   1.000
_cell.length_c   1.000
_cell.angle_alpha   90.00
_cell.angle_beta   90.00
_cell.angle_gamma   90.00
#
_symmetry.space_group_name_H-M   'P 1'
#
loop_
_entity.id
_entity.type
_entity.pdbx_description
1 polymer ?
#
loop_
_entity_poly.entity_id
_entity_poly.type
_entity_poly.pdbx_seq_one_letter_code
_entity_poly.pdbx_strand_id
1 'polypeptide(L)'
;MFVKNIPKTAIVLSFLGLIPFFIFSIFQMISLSSITSQSYLLINAELDKLLLSYGLIILSFMAGTHWGFAAKSSGVLSTKAYLSSVIPTFLVFLIIPEHFFSVSHNIKLSLALLLLGFLGILLFDVHHWKEKLAPQWWLSLRVPMTLIVVLLLLVGISA
;
A
#
# COMPACT_ATOMS: atom_id res chain seq x y z
N MET A 1 21.93 -5.13 6.83
CA MET A 1 21.91 -4.99 8.30
C MET A 1 20.78 -4.04 8.65
N PHE A 2 19.70 -4.51 9.29
CA PHE A 2 18.61 -3.63 9.73
C PHE A 2 19.10 -2.74 10.88
N VAL A 3 18.85 -1.44 10.78
CA VAL A 3 19.41 -0.43 11.69
C VAL A 3 18.49 -0.27 12.91
N LYS A 4 19.08 -0.25 14.11
CA LYS A 4 18.36 -0.29 15.40
C LYS A 4 17.71 1.05 15.82
N ASN A 5 18.05 2.14 15.15
CA ASN A 5 17.63 3.51 15.53
C ASN A 5 16.46 4.03 14.68
N ILE A 6 15.34 3.30 14.68
CA ILE A 6 14.11 3.77 14.04
C ILE A 6 13.42 4.77 14.99
N PRO A 7 13.00 5.97 14.53
CA PRO A 7 12.24 6.90 15.36
C PRO A 7 10.97 6.27 15.92
N LYS A 8 10.74 6.38 17.24
CA LYS A 8 9.57 5.78 17.91
C LYS A 8 8.25 6.26 17.32
N THR A 9 8.18 7.55 16.97
CA THR A 9 7.01 8.15 16.31
C THR A 9 6.70 7.48 14.97
N ALA A 10 7.72 7.23 14.15
CA ALA A 10 7.56 6.54 12.86
C ALA A 10 7.05 5.11 13.05
N ILE A 11 7.54 4.38 14.07
CA ILE A 11 7.03 3.05 14.41
C ILE A 11 5.56 3.12 14.78
N VAL A 12 5.21 3.92 15.79
CA VAL A 12 3.83 4.01 16.31
C VAL A 12 2.86 4.39 15.21
N LEU A 13 3.16 5.44 14.44
CA LEU A 13 2.29 5.87 13.34
C LEU A 13 2.16 4.83 12.24
N SER A 14 3.23 4.07 11.93
CA SER A 14 3.15 2.99 10.94
C SER A 14 2.23 1.87 11.40
N PHE A 15 2.33 1.46 12.67
CA PHE A 15 1.43 0.44 13.24
C PHE A 15 -0.01 0.93 13.34
N LEU A 16 -0.24 2.20 13.70
CA LEU A 16 -1.58 2.80 13.69
C LEU A 16 -2.17 2.80 12.26
N GLY A 17 -1.35 3.06 11.24
CA GLY A 17 -1.75 2.96 9.84
C GLY A 17 -2.10 1.54 9.38
N LEU A 18 -1.71 0.48 10.11
CA LEU A 18 -2.13 -0.89 9.80
C LEU A 18 -3.52 -1.23 10.33
N ILE A 19 -4.07 -0.45 11.26
CA ILE A 19 -5.32 -0.77 11.95
C ILE A 19 -6.48 -0.98 10.96
N PRO A 20 -6.73 -0.08 9.98
CA PRO A 20 -7.87 -0.28 9.09
C PRO A 20 -7.71 -1.51 8.18
N PHE A 21 -6.49 -1.79 7.68
CA PHE A 21 -6.22 -3.03 6.95
C PHE A 21 -6.56 -4.25 7.80
N PHE A 22 -6.09 -4.29 9.05
CA PHE A 22 -6.30 -5.41 9.96
C PHE A 22 -7.77 -5.63 10.26
N ILE A 23 -8.51 -4.55 10.56
CA ILE A 23 -9.95 -4.58 10.79
C ILE A 23 -10.65 -5.18 9.56
N PHE A 24 -10.52 -4.58 8.38
CA PHE A 24 -11.29 -5.01 7.21
C PHE A 24 -10.96 -6.46 6.80
N SER A 25 -9.68 -6.83 6.81
CA SER A 25 -9.26 -8.20 6.49
C SER A 25 -9.76 -9.25 7.49
N ILE A 26 -9.78 -8.97 8.79
CA ILE A 26 -10.29 -9.92 9.79
C ILE A 26 -11.81 -10.07 9.69
N PHE A 27 -12.54 -8.96 9.52
CA PHE A 27 -13.99 -9.03 9.35
C PHE A 27 -14.38 -9.85 8.11
N GLN A 28 -13.61 -9.76 7.02
CA GLN A 28 -13.76 -10.63 5.85
C GLN A 28 -13.56 -12.11 6.20
N MET A 29 -12.50 -12.47 6.94
CA MET A 29 -12.25 -13.87 7.36
C MET A 29 -13.39 -14.44 8.21
N ILE A 30 -13.90 -13.65 9.16
CA ILE A 30 -15.01 -14.09 10.03
C ILE A 30 -16.26 -14.33 9.19
N SER A 31 -16.58 -13.41 8.29
CA SER A 31 -17.75 -13.50 7.40
C SER A 31 -17.69 -14.73 6.47
N LEU A 32 -16.48 -15.12 6.03
CA LEU A 32 -16.25 -16.32 5.22
C LEU A 32 -16.64 -17.62 5.92
N SER A 33 -16.67 -17.66 7.26
CA SER A 33 -17.04 -18.87 8.00
C SER A 33 -18.56 -19.11 8.11
N SER A 34 -19.37 -18.14 7.68
CA SER A 34 -20.83 -18.12 7.81
C SER A 34 -21.57 -17.97 6.46
N ILE A 35 -21.26 -18.87 5.52
CA ILE A 35 -21.55 -18.78 4.07
C ILE A 35 -23.04 -18.74 3.67
N THR A 36 -24.00 -18.85 4.58
CA THR A 36 -25.38 -19.22 4.20
C THR A 36 -26.39 -18.10 3.95
N SER A 37 -26.07 -16.80 4.08
CA SER A 37 -27.05 -15.73 3.77
C SER A 37 -26.56 -14.58 2.90
N GLN A 38 -27.43 -14.13 2.00
CA GLN A 38 -27.18 -13.07 1.00
C GLN A 38 -26.83 -11.70 1.61
N SER A 39 -27.21 -11.46 2.87
CA SER A 39 -26.78 -10.29 3.67
C SER A 39 -25.27 -10.23 3.89
N TYR A 40 -24.59 -11.36 4.05
CA TYR A 40 -23.14 -11.39 4.29
C TYR A 40 -22.31 -11.10 3.03
N LEU A 41 -22.79 -11.53 1.85
CA LEU A 41 -22.13 -11.21 0.58
C LEU A 41 -22.10 -9.70 0.31
N LEU A 42 -23.17 -8.98 0.66
CA LEU A 42 -23.23 -7.52 0.57
C LEU A 42 -22.25 -6.84 1.54
N ILE A 43 -22.12 -7.37 2.77
CA ILE A 43 -21.18 -6.85 3.76
C ILE A 43 -19.72 -7.04 3.29
N ASN A 44 -19.37 -8.22 2.76
CA ASN A 44 -18.02 -8.48 2.24
C ASN A 44 -17.67 -7.57 1.06
N ALA A 45 -18.61 -7.33 0.15
CA ALA A 45 -18.40 -6.41 -0.96
C ALA A 45 -18.09 -4.98 -0.49
N GLU A 46 -18.74 -4.50 0.57
CA GLU A 46 -18.45 -3.19 1.15
C GLU A 46 -17.10 -3.17 1.89
N LEU A 47 -16.74 -4.26 2.59
CA LEU A 47 -15.44 -4.39 3.24
C LEU A 47 -14.28 -4.40 2.22
N ASP A 48 -14.44 -5.08 1.09
CA ASP A 48 -13.44 -5.10 0.01
C ASP A 48 -13.21 -3.70 -0.57
N LYS A 49 -14.28 -2.93 -0.78
CA LYS A 49 -14.20 -1.54 -1.25
C LYS A 49 -13.51 -0.64 -0.23
N LEU A 50 -13.81 -0.80 1.06
CA LEU A 50 -13.15 -0.04 2.14
C LEU A 50 -11.66 -0.39 2.24
N LEU A 51 -11.31 -1.67 2.13
CA LEU A 51 -9.93 -2.15 2.09
C LEU A 51 -9.16 -1.58 0.89
N LEU A 52 -9.77 -1.62 -0.30
CA LEU A 52 -9.18 -1.03 -1.51
C LEU A 52 -8.99 0.48 -1.34
N SER A 53 -10.04 1.19 -0.92
CA SER A 53 -10.03 2.66 -0.78
C SER A 53 -8.96 3.12 0.20
N TYR A 54 -8.90 2.49 1.38
CA TYR A 54 -7.87 2.82 2.37
C TYR A 54 -6.47 2.47 1.87
N GLY A 55 -6.32 1.32 1.20
CA GLY A 55 -5.06 0.91 0.62
C GLY A 55 -4.53 1.88 -0.42
N LEU A 56 -5.40 2.44 -1.26
CA LEU A 56 -5.05 3.48 -2.24
C LEU A 56 -4.58 4.77 -1.57
N ILE A 57 -5.23 5.18 -0.48
CA ILE A 57 -4.79 6.35 0.31
C ILE A 57 -3.39 6.12 0.85
N ILE A 58 -3.12 4.95 1.45
CA ILE A 58 -1.82 4.63 2.02
C ILE A 58 -0.74 4.50 0.95
N LEU A 59 -1.04 3.87 -0.19
CA LEU A 59 -0.10 3.80 -1.31
C LEU A 59 0.28 5.21 -1.80
N SER A 60 -0.71 6.08 -1.98
CA SER A 60 -0.52 7.47 -2.42
C SER A 60 0.27 8.29 -1.41
N PHE A 61 -0.05 8.15 -0.12
CA PHE A 61 0.69 8.76 0.98
C PHE A 61 2.16 8.35 0.95
N MET A 62 2.43 7.04 0.78
CA MET A 62 3.78 6.53 0.74
C MET A 62 4.55 7.02 -0.49
N ALA A 63 3.92 7.09 -1.65
CA ALA A 63 4.53 7.65 -2.86
C ALA A 63 4.90 9.12 -2.66
N GLY A 64 4.02 9.88 -1.99
CA GLY A 64 4.29 11.27 -1.60
C GLY A 64 5.54 11.43 -0.72
N THR A 65 5.90 10.43 0.09
CA THR A 65 7.14 10.50 0.90
C THR A 65 8.41 10.51 0.05
N HIS A 66 8.40 9.89 -1.14
CA HIS A 66 9.54 9.91 -2.07
C HIS A 66 9.78 11.32 -2.63
N TRP A 67 8.73 12.13 -2.74
CA TRP A 67 8.87 13.55 -3.08
C TRP A 67 9.75 14.29 -2.05
N GLY A 68 9.59 13.95 -0.76
CA GLY A 68 10.42 14.47 0.32
C GLY A 68 11.87 13.96 0.30
N PHE A 69 12.13 12.78 -0.30
CA PHE A 69 13.49 12.29 -0.54
C PHE A 69 14.13 13.00 -1.73
N ALA A 70 13.38 13.15 -2.83
CA ALA A 70 13.81 13.84 -4.03
C ALA A 70 14.20 15.30 -3.74
N ALA A 71 13.47 15.98 -2.85
CA ALA A 71 13.74 17.35 -2.41
C ALA A 71 15.10 17.53 -1.71
N LYS A 72 15.77 16.46 -1.28
CA LYS A 72 17.12 16.50 -0.69
C LYS A 72 18.25 16.42 -1.73
N SER A 73 17.91 16.22 -2.99
CA SER A 73 18.88 16.05 -4.09
C SER A 73 18.78 17.20 -5.11
N SER A 74 19.80 17.35 -5.95
CA SER A 74 19.86 18.40 -6.98
C SER A 74 20.23 17.84 -8.35
N GLY A 75 20.01 18.64 -9.40
CA GLY A 75 20.33 18.27 -10.78
C GLY A 75 19.54 17.08 -11.31
N VAL A 76 20.18 16.27 -12.17
CA VAL A 76 19.54 15.14 -12.87
C VAL A 76 19.01 14.08 -11.92
N LEU A 77 19.68 13.85 -10.79
CA LEU A 77 19.24 12.89 -9.77
C LEU A 77 17.89 13.29 -9.16
N SER A 78 17.70 14.59 -8.92
CA SER A 78 16.45 15.14 -8.38
C SER A 78 15.28 14.93 -9.35
N THR A 79 15.47 15.23 -10.64
CA THR A 79 14.45 14.99 -11.66
C THR A 79 14.03 13.53 -11.72
N LYS A 80 15.00 12.60 -11.71
CA LYS A 80 14.70 11.15 -11.73
C LYS A 80 13.94 10.70 -10.47
N ALA A 81 14.32 11.21 -9.30
CA ALA A 81 13.66 10.90 -8.03
C ALA A 81 12.23 11.46 -7.96
N TYR A 82 11.99 12.67 -8.50
CA TYR A 82 10.62 13.20 -8.59
C TYR A 82 9.76 12.37 -9.54
N LEU A 83 10.27 12.05 -10.73
CA LEU A 83 9.51 11.23 -11.68
C LEU A 83 9.18 9.86 -11.08
N SER A 84 10.14 9.21 -10.42
CA SER A 84 9.92 7.89 -9.80
C SER A 84 8.93 7.93 -8.63
N SER A 85 8.81 9.05 -7.92
CA SER A 85 7.82 9.21 -6.83
C SER A 85 6.37 9.19 -7.31
N VAL A 86 6.09 9.61 -8.55
CA VAL A 86 4.72 9.73 -9.09
C VAL A 86 4.26 8.45 -9.78
N ILE A 87 5.20 7.68 -10.35
CA ILE A 87 4.91 6.49 -11.16
C ILE A 87 3.99 5.49 -10.43
N PRO A 88 4.23 5.07 -9.18
CA PRO A 88 3.40 4.04 -8.53
C PRO A 88 1.94 4.46 -8.40
N THR A 89 1.69 5.69 -7.92
CA THR A 89 0.33 6.21 -7.71
C THR A 89 -0.38 6.43 -9.02
N PHE A 90 0.31 6.97 -10.03
CA PHE A 90 -0.28 7.23 -11.33
C PHE A 90 -0.64 5.95 -12.08
N LEU A 91 0.24 4.94 -12.05
CA LEU A 91 -0.05 3.63 -12.64
C LEU A 91 -1.26 2.98 -11.97
N VAL A 92 -1.32 3.00 -10.64
CA VAL A 92 -2.44 2.40 -9.91
C VAL A 92 -3.75 3.14 -10.19
N PHE A 93 -3.72 4.47 -10.28
CA PHE A 93 -4.88 5.27 -10.68
C PHE A 93 -5.41 4.91 -12.08
N LEU A 94 -4.51 4.67 -13.05
CA LEU A 94 -4.90 4.34 -14.43
C LEU A 94 -5.38 2.90 -14.61
N ILE A 95 -4.85 1.96 -13.83
CA ILE A 95 -5.04 0.52 -14.05
C ILE A 95 -6.18 -0.03 -13.19
N ILE A 96 -6.46 0.55 -12.02
CA ILE A 96 -7.58 0.09 -11.20
C ILE A 96 -8.91 0.38 -11.93
N PRO A 97 -9.65 -0.67 -12.33
CA PRO A 97 -10.78 -0.54 -13.27
C PRO A 97 -11.91 0.37 -12.78
N GLU A 98 -12.05 0.49 -11.46
CA GLU A 98 -13.09 1.25 -10.76
C GLU A 98 -12.96 2.78 -10.96
N HIS A 99 -11.76 3.29 -11.27
CA HIS A 99 -11.55 4.74 -11.36
C HIS A 99 -11.69 5.31 -12.78
N PHE A 100 -11.32 4.57 -13.82
CA PHE A 100 -11.17 5.16 -15.16
C PHE A 100 -11.98 4.46 -16.26
N PHE A 101 -12.14 3.13 -16.20
CA PHE A 101 -12.60 2.40 -17.37
C PHE A 101 -14.03 1.85 -17.28
N SER A 102 -14.71 1.85 -16.13
CA SER A 102 -16.03 1.20 -15.97
C SER A 102 -16.08 -0.24 -16.52
N VAL A 103 -14.90 -0.86 -16.69
CA VAL A 103 -14.74 -2.23 -17.18
C VAL A 103 -14.84 -3.11 -15.95
N SER A 104 -15.93 -3.88 -15.86
CA SER A 104 -16.16 -4.99 -14.93
C SER A 104 -15.54 -4.82 -13.53
N HIS A 105 -16.40 -4.56 -12.52
CA HIS A 105 -16.04 -4.34 -11.10
C HIS A 105 -15.46 -5.59 -10.43
N ASN A 106 -14.31 -6.08 -10.90
CA ASN A 106 -13.59 -7.16 -10.27
C ASN A 106 -12.69 -6.59 -9.16
N ILE A 107 -13.31 -6.38 -8.00
CA ILE A 107 -12.66 -5.85 -6.80
C ILE A 107 -11.43 -6.68 -6.38
N LYS A 108 -11.44 -7.99 -6.62
CA LYS A 108 -10.30 -8.88 -6.33
C LYS A 108 -9.11 -8.58 -7.23
N LEU A 109 -9.35 -8.27 -8.51
CA LEU A 109 -8.31 -7.80 -9.42
C LEU A 109 -7.77 -6.44 -8.98
N SER A 110 -8.64 -5.51 -8.57
CA SER A 110 -8.22 -4.21 -8.01
C SER A 110 -7.32 -4.38 -6.78
N LEU A 111 -7.69 -5.27 -5.84
CA LEU A 111 -6.87 -5.58 -4.66
C LEU A 111 -5.54 -6.24 -5.03
N ALA A 112 -5.51 -7.12 -6.04
CA ALA A 112 -4.27 -7.73 -6.53
C ALA A 112 -3.32 -6.70 -7.17
N LEU A 113 -3.86 -5.75 -7.95
CA LEU A 113 -3.09 -4.64 -8.51
C LEU A 113 -2.57 -3.70 -7.42
N LEU A 114 -3.38 -3.41 -6.39
CA LEU A 114 -2.98 -2.62 -5.24
C LEU A 114 -1.82 -3.32 -4.47
N LEU A 115 -1.91 -4.64 -4.28
CA LEU A 115 -0.84 -5.44 -3.69
C LEU A 115 0.46 -5.30 -4.49
N LEU A 116 0.39 -5.42 -5.82
CA LEU A 116 1.55 -5.19 -6.70
C LEU A 116 2.06 -3.74 -6.60
N GLY A 117 1.18 -2.76 -6.41
CA GLY A 117 1.54 -1.37 -6.12
C GLY A 117 2.38 -1.24 -4.84
N PHE A 118 2.00 -1.93 -3.76
CA PHE A 118 2.77 -1.95 -2.51
C PHE A 118 4.14 -2.62 -2.65
N LEU A 119 4.24 -3.68 -3.45
CA LEU A 119 5.54 -4.28 -3.79
C LEU A 119 6.37 -3.34 -4.67
N GLY A 120 5.75 -2.70 -5.66
CA GLY A 120 6.38 -1.74 -6.56
C GLY A 120 6.97 -0.55 -5.81
N ILE A 121 6.20 0.06 -4.90
CA ILE A 121 6.71 1.19 -4.11
C ILE A 121 7.84 0.78 -3.17
N LEU A 122 7.87 -0.47 -2.69
CA LEU A 122 9.00 -0.98 -1.90
C LEU A 122 10.27 -1.12 -2.76
N LEU A 123 10.15 -1.46 -4.05
CA LEU A 123 11.30 -1.42 -4.97
C LEU A 123 11.83 0.00 -5.14
N PHE A 124 10.94 0.98 -5.23
CA PHE A 124 11.33 2.40 -5.24
C PHE A 124 11.93 2.84 -3.90
N ASP A 125 11.43 2.36 -2.75
CA ASP A 125 12.04 2.58 -1.44
C ASP A 125 13.50 2.08 -1.43
N VAL A 126 13.76 0.90 -1.99
CA VAL A 126 15.11 0.33 -2.10
C VAL A 126 15.99 1.17 -3.03
N HIS A 127 15.46 1.64 -4.15
CA HIS A 127 16.19 2.52 -5.05
C HIS A 127 16.60 3.83 -4.36
N HIS A 128 15.66 4.54 -3.73
CA HIS A 128 15.95 5.79 -3.01
C HIS A 128 16.91 5.59 -1.83
N TRP A 129 16.89 4.41 -1.19
CA TRP A 129 17.86 4.05 -0.15
C TRP A 129 19.26 3.83 -0.72
N LYS A 130 19.39 3.17 -1.88
CA LYS A 130 20.68 3.00 -2.58
C LYS A 130 21.28 4.33 -3.03
N GLU A 131 20.44 5.25 -3.49
CA GLU A 131 20.83 6.64 -3.82
C GLU A 131 21.12 7.51 -2.58
N LYS A 132 21.04 6.95 -1.36
CA LYS A 132 21.26 7.63 -0.07
C LYS A 132 20.30 8.80 0.20
N LEU A 133 19.14 8.83 -0.47
CA LEU A 133 18.10 9.85 -0.28
C LEU A 133 17.17 9.50 0.88
N ALA A 134 16.87 8.21 1.04
CA ALA A 134 16.06 7.72 2.14
C ALA A 134 16.91 7.58 3.43
N PRO A 135 16.32 7.78 4.63
CA PRO A 135 16.99 7.54 5.89
C PRO A 135 17.51 6.10 6.02
N GLN A 136 18.63 5.88 6.71
CA GLN A 136 19.23 4.55 6.87
C GLN A 136 18.28 3.50 7.49
N TRP A 137 17.38 3.95 8.37
CA TRP A 137 16.38 3.13 9.05
C TRP A 137 15.14 2.82 8.19
N TRP A 138 14.95 3.51 7.05
CA TRP A 138 13.73 3.49 6.25
C TRP A 138 13.30 2.06 5.87
N LEU A 139 14.18 1.30 5.23
CA LEU A 139 13.87 -0.08 4.82
C LEU A 139 13.66 -1.03 6.01
N SER A 140 14.24 -0.73 7.17
CA SER A 140 14.03 -1.53 8.40
C SER A 140 12.60 -1.42 8.92
N LEU A 141 11.92 -0.32 8.61
CA LEU A 141 10.51 -0.12 8.92
C LEU A 141 9.61 -0.51 7.74
N ARG A 142 9.94 -0.09 6.52
CA ARG A 142 9.09 -0.28 5.35
C ARG A 142 8.90 -1.74 4.95
N VAL A 143 9.97 -2.54 4.96
CA VAL A 143 9.88 -3.97 4.59
C VAL A 143 8.85 -4.72 5.44
N PRO A 144 8.94 -4.74 6.79
CA PRO A 144 7.96 -5.48 7.59
C PRO A 144 6.54 -4.90 7.48
N MET A 145 6.39 -3.56 7.42
CA MET A 145 5.07 -2.95 7.26
C MET A 145 4.41 -3.33 5.93
N THR A 146 5.17 -3.27 4.82
CA THR A 146 4.67 -3.68 3.50
C THR A 146 4.34 -5.16 3.48
N LEU A 147 5.15 -6.04 4.09
CA LEU A 147 4.83 -7.46 4.17
C LEU A 147 3.51 -7.72 4.91
N ILE A 148 3.27 -7.03 6.03
CA ILE A 148 2.01 -7.14 6.76
C ILE A 148 0.83 -6.68 5.88
N VAL A 149 0.95 -5.53 5.21
CA VAL A 149 -0.09 -5.02 4.30
C VAL A 149 -0.37 -6.03 3.18
N VAL A 150 0.66 -6.60 2.56
CA VAL A 150 0.53 -7.60 1.50
C VAL A 150 -0.21 -8.84 2.00
N LEU A 151 0.11 -9.34 3.20
CA LEU A 151 -0.61 -10.47 3.79
C LEU A 151 -2.09 -10.14 4.06
N LEU A 152 -2.39 -8.94 4.57
CA LEU A 152 -3.76 -8.49 4.81
C LEU A 152 -4.56 -8.31 3.50
N LEU A 153 -3.90 -7.83 2.43
CA LEU A 153 -4.51 -7.76 1.11
C LEU A 153 -4.76 -9.15 0.52
N LEU A 154 -3.87 -10.13 0.72
CA LEU A 154 -4.08 -11.51 0.29
C LEU A 154 -5.30 -12.15 0.98
N VAL A 155 -5.52 -11.84 2.25
CA VAL A 155 -6.75 -12.23 2.95
C VAL A 155 -7.98 -11.65 2.23
N GLY A 156 -7.98 -10.35 1.93
CA GLY A 156 -9.08 -9.73 1.20
C GLY A 156 -9.24 -10.24 -0.24
N ILE A 157 -8.19 -10.73 -0.88
CA ILE A 157 -8.28 -11.35 -2.22
C ILE A 157 -8.91 -12.75 -2.14
N SER A 158 -8.69 -13.47 -1.04
CA SER A 158 -9.08 -14.88 -0.88
C SER A 158 -10.40 -15.12 -0.14
N ALA A 159 -10.90 -14.14 0.61
CA ALA A 159 -12.25 -14.13 1.18
C ALA A 159 -13.31 -13.85 0.10
#